data_AF-U1QD67-F1
#
_entry.id   AF-U1QD67-F1
#
_cell.length_a   1.000
_cell.length_b   1.000
_cell.length_c   1.000
_cell.angle_alpha   90.00
_cell.angle_beta   90.00
_cell.angle_gamma   90.00
#
_symmetry.space_group_name_H-M   'P 1'
#
loop_
_entity.id
_entity.type
_entity.pdbx_description
1 polymer ?
#
loop_
_entity_poly.entity_id
_entity_poly.type
_entity_poly.pdbx_seq_one_letter_code
_entity_poly.pdbx_strand_id
1 'polypeptide(L)'
;MWDLQLARLGAQITAARADIVSKLRPHVDRYYRELSNGSLMARIDYRANASQGHFELPTPENLSDAESIAAIEKHEGELADADFAEVRLIAELSERREAEMQRGVNLVGPHRDDLALTLGSLPARGYASHGESWSYALALKLAAWEILRADVSGEWAEDGEPILILDDVFSELDAGRRERLAGIVSRAGQVFVTVAVGSELPEGLNGQRLHVADGKMSLRVEGVADA
;
A
#
# COMPACT_ATOMS: atom_id res chain seq x y z
N MET A 1 7.65 1.84 33.70
CA MET A 1 8.91 1.46 33.00
C MET A 1 8.58 0.88 31.64
N TRP A 2 7.77 -0.19 31.56
CA TRP A 2 7.35 -0.77 30.28
C TRP A 2 6.43 0.13 29.44
N ASP A 3 5.48 0.84 30.07
CA ASP A 3 4.58 1.76 29.33
C ASP A 3 5.34 2.89 28.63
N LEU A 4 6.38 3.43 29.28
CA LEU A 4 7.25 4.45 28.69
C LEU A 4 8.06 3.89 27.51
N GLN A 5 8.57 2.66 27.62
CA GLN A 5 9.27 2.01 26.50
C GLN A 5 8.33 1.70 25.33
N LEU A 6 7.11 1.22 25.63
CA LEU A 6 6.09 0.96 24.64
C LEU A 6 5.68 2.25 23.94
N ALA A 7 5.49 3.34 24.68
CA ALA A 7 5.17 4.64 24.11
C ALA A 7 6.31 5.17 23.23
N ARG A 8 7.56 5.14 23.70
CA ARG A 8 8.72 5.62 22.94
C ARG A 8 8.94 4.86 21.63
N LEU A 9 8.95 3.53 21.67
CA LEU A 9 9.11 2.72 20.46
C LEU A 9 7.86 2.79 19.58
N GLY A 10 6.68 2.81 20.20
CA GLY A 10 5.42 2.93 19.50
C GLY A 10 5.31 4.24 18.73
N ALA A 11 5.79 5.34 19.32
CA ALA A 11 5.80 6.66 18.70
C ALA A 11 6.69 6.72 17.46
N GLN A 12 7.86 6.07 17.48
CA GLN A 12 8.72 5.96 16.30
C GLN A 12 8.01 5.22 15.15
N ILE A 13 7.29 4.15 15.47
CA ILE A 13 6.50 3.39 14.49
C ILE A 13 5.35 4.24 13.96
N THR A 14 4.61 4.93 14.84
CA THR A 14 3.50 5.82 14.48
C THR A 14 3.97 6.96 13.58
N ALA A 15 5.09 7.60 13.90
CA ALA A 15 5.68 8.66 13.11
C ALA A 15 6.09 8.17 11.72
N ALA A 16 6.80 7.05 11.65
CA ALA A 16 7.20 6.45 10.37
C ALA A 16 5.98 6.05 9.52
N ARG A 17 4.89 5.57 10.16
CA ARG A 17 3.64 5.22 9.48
C ARG A 17 2.90 6.43 8.94
N ALA A 18 2.79 7.50 9.72
CA ALA A 18 2.15 8.74 9.27
C ALA A 18 2.89 9.32 8.06
N ASP A 19 4.23 9.38 8.13
CA ASP A 19 5.08 9.86 7.04
C ASP A 19 4.94 9.00 5.77
N ILE A 20 5.07 7.67 5.88
CA ILE A 20 5.01 6.80 4.70
C ILE A 20 3.61 6.77 4.07
N VAL A 21 2.53 6.82 4.86
CA VAL A 21 1.16 6.85 4.31
C VAL A 21 0.92 8.15 3.56
N SER A 22 1.36 9.28 4.09
CA SER A 22 1.29 10.58 3.41
C SER A 22 2.03 10.56 2.07
N LYS A 23 3.26 10.00 2.05
CA LYS A 23 4.07 9.85 0.84
C LYS A 23 3.45 8.90 -0.18
N LEU A 24 2.88 7.78 0.25
CA LEU A 24 2.27 6.79 -0.63
C LEU A 24 0.97 7.29 -1.27
N ARG A 25 0.17 8.08 -0.54
CA ARG A 25 -1.17 8.53 -0.94
C ARG A 25 -1.26 9.05 -2.40
N PRO A 26 -0.45 10.03 -2.85
CA PRO A 26 -0.54 10.52 -4.23
C PRO A 26 -0.21 9.45 -5.28
N HIS A 27 0.70 8.52 -4.96
CA HIS A 27 1.08 7.45 -5.89
C HIS A 27 0.01 6.36 -5.98
N VAL A 28 -0.66 6.03 -4.88
CA VAL A 28 -1.77 5.07 -4.87
C VAL A 28 -2.89 5.55 -5.79
N ASP A 29 -3.31 6.81 -5.64
CA ASP A 29 -4.35 7.41 -6.46
C ASP A 29 -3.95 7.43 -7.95
N ARG A 30 -2.70 7.85 -8.24
CA ARG A 30 -2.16 7.89 -9.60
C ARG A 30 -2.17 6.51 -10.26
N TYR A 31 -1.58 5.50 -9.63
CA TYR A 31 -1.52 4.15 -10.20
C TYR A 31 -2.88 3.50 -10.29
N TYR A 32 -3.78 3.77 -9.35
CA TYR A 32 -5.14 3.26 -9.44
C TYR A 32 -5.87 3.80 -10.67
N ARG A 33 -5.79 5.11 -10.93
CA ARG A 33 -6.38 5.71 -12.15
C ARG A 33 -5.74 5.15 -13.42
N GLU A 34 -4.41 5.02 -13.43
CA GLU A 34 -3.68 4.46 -14.57
C GLU A 34 -4.07 3.00 -14.84
N LEU A 35 -4.30 2.20 -13.80
CA LEU A 35 -4.71 0.79 -13.95
C LEU A 35 -6.19 0.63 -14.30
N SER A 36 -7.08 1.37 -13.64
CA SER A 36 -8.53 1.17 -13.78
C SER A 36 -9.12 1.91 -14.98
N ASN A 37 -8.44 2.95 -15.50
CA ASN A 37 -9.02 3.95 -16.40
C ASN A 37 -10.33 4.56 -15.85
N GLY A 38 -10.49 4.53 -14.52
CA GLY A 38 -11.67 5.00 -13.80
C GLY A 38 -11.49 6.42 -13.28
N SER A 39 -12.61 7.08 -13.01
CA SER A 39 -12.66 8.41 -12.38
C SER A 39 -12.63 8.36 -10.85
N LEU A 40 -12.79 7.17 -10.26
CA LEU A 40 -12.81 7.01 -8.81
C LEU A 40 -11.43 7.32 -8.22
N MET A 41 -11.41 8.18 -7.21
CA MET A 41 -10.22 8.47 -6.41
C MET A 41 -9.92 7.30 -5.49
N ALA A 42 -8.69 6.76 -5.54
CA ALA A 42 -8.23 5.77 -4.57
C ALA A 42 -7.41 6.49 -3.50
N ARG A 43 -7.87 6.47 -2.26
CA ARG A 43 -7.24 7.21 -1.16
C ARG A 43 -6.95 6.30 0.03
N ILE A 44 -5.75 6.46 0.57
CA ILE A 44 -5.33 5.84 1.84
C ILE A 44 -5.12 6.91 2.91
N ASP A 45 -5.51 6.58 4.14
CA ASP A 45 -5.33 7.45 5.30
C ASP A 45 -4.95 6.64 6.54
N TYR A 46 -4.00 7.16 7.32
CA TYR A 46 -3.52 6.47 8.50
C TYR A 46 -4.50 6.65 9.67
N ARG A 47 -4.90 5.54 10.28
CA ARG A 47 -5.75 5.53 11.47
C ARG A 47 -4.94 5.05 12.67
N ALA A 48 -4.26 5.99 13.31
CA ALA A 48 -3.57 5.72 14.57
C ALA A 48 -4.60 5.39 15.67
N ASN A 49 -4.42 4.25 16.32
CA ASN A 49 -5.30 3.82 17.40
C ASN A 49 -5.23 4.77 18.61
N ALA A 50 -4.07 5.37 18.85
CA ALA A 50 -3.86 6.37 19.90
C ALA A 50 -4.53 7.72 19.63
N SER A 51 -5.16 7.91 18.46
CA SER A 51 -5.93 9.12 18.14
C SER A 51 -7.43 8.95 18.37
N GLN A 52 -7.90 7.75 18.77
CA GLN A 52 -9.33 7.48 18.94
C GLN A 52 -9.97 8.43 19.96
N GLY A 53 -11.02 9.15 19.54
CA GLY A 53 -11.70 10.15 20.37
C GLY A 53 -11.07 11.55 20.35
N HIS A 54 -9.87 11.68 19.78
CA HIS A 54 -9.20 12.97 19.55
C HIS A 54 -9.24 13.41 18.09
N PHE A 55 -9.17 12.44 17.17
CA PHE A 55 -9.32 12.66 15.74
C PHE A 55 -10.09 11.50 15.13
N GLU A 56 -11.12 11.84 14.36
CA GLU A 56 -11.86 10.88 13.55
C GLU A 56 -11.63 11.22 12.09
N LEU A 57 -11.29 10.19 11.30
CA LEU A 57 -11.17 10.37 9.87
C LEU A 57 -12.53 10.81 9.30
N PRO A 58 -12.57 11.84 8.43
CA PRO A 58 -13.77 12.21 7.71
C PRO A 58 -14.38 11.01 6.97
N THR A 59 -15.70 11.04 6.77
CA THR A 59 -16.38 10.01 6.01
C THR A 59 -15.87 9.98 4.56
N PRO A 60 -15.88 8.82 3.89
CA PRO A 60 -15.44 8.70 2.50
C PRO A 60 -16.02 9.74 1.52
N GLU A 61 -17.26 10.17 1.74
CA GLU A 61 -17.95 11.20 0.94
C GLU A 61 -17.29 12.58 1.02
N ASN A 62 -16.60 12.88 2.12
CA ASN A 62 -16.00 14.16 2.43
C ASN A 62 -14.47 14.16 2.21
N LEU A 63 -13.85 13.03 1.86
CA LEU A 63 -12.38 12.95 1.74
C LEU A 63 -11.77 13.76 0.58
N SER A 64 -12.61 14.31 -0.31
CA SER A 64 -12.19 15.19 -1.41
C SER A 64 -12.32 16.68 -1.08
N ASP A 65 -12.97 17.04 0.03
CA ASP A 65 -13.14 18.44 0.42
C ASP A 65 -11.84 19.00 1.04
N ALA A 66 -11.59 20.29 0.82
CA ALA A 66 -10.33 20.92 1.21
C ALA A 66 -10.13 20.98 2.74
N GLU A 67 -11.23 21.05 3.51
CA GLU A 67 -11.17 21.11 4.97
C GLU A 67 -10.79 19.76 5.56
N SER A 68 -11.42 18.69 5.09
CA SER A 68 -11.10 17.29 5.40
C SER A 68 -9.66 16.95 5.05
N ILE A 69 -9.19 17.35 3.85
CA ILE A 69 -7.79 17.13 3.44
C ILE A 69 -6.84 17.84 4.40
N ALA A 70 -7.07 19.13 4.68
CA ALA A 70 -6.21 19.90 5.59
C ALA A 70 -6.21 19.34 7.01
N ALA A 71 -7.36 18.86 7.51
CA ALA A 71 -7.47 18.23 8.82
C ALA A 71 -6.65 16.92 8.90
N ILE A 72 -6.72 16.08 7.86
CA ILE A 72 -5.95 14.84 7.78
C ILE A 72 -4.44 15.14 7.71
N GLU A 73 -4.02 16.04 6.82
CA GLU A 73 -2.61 16.40 6.65
C GLU A 73 -2.03 17.01 7.93
N LYS A 74 -2.80 17.86 8.61
CA LYS A 74 -2.41 18.39 9.92
C LYS A 74 -2.24 17.27 10.95
N HIS A 75 -3.21 16.37 11.04
CA HIS A 75 -3.17 15.28 12.02
C HIS A 75 -2.00 14.31 11.76
N GLU A 76 -1.79 13.90 10.51
CA GLU A 76 -0.65 13.06 10.14
C GLU A 76 0.68 13.79 10.35
N GLY A 77 0.73 15.11 10.13
CA GLY A 77 1.90 15.93 10.43
C GLY A 77 2.23 15.99 11.93
N GLU A 78 1.22 16.08 12.79
CA GLU A 78 1.40 15.97 14.24
C GLU A 78 1.88 14.57 14.65
N LEU A 79 1.32 13.51 14.06
CA LEU A 79 1.75 12.13 14.34
C LEU A 79 3.15 11.80 13.81
N ALA A 80 3.60 12.49 12.76
CA ALA A 80 4.95 12.35 12.22
C ALA A 80 6.03 12.91 13.17
N ASP A 81 5.65 13.74 14.14
CA ASP A 81 6.52 14.12 15.26
C ASP A 81 6.50 13.02 16.34
N ALA A 82 7.62 12.31 16.48
CA ALA A 82 7.76 11.21 17.43
C ALA A 82 7.60 11.66 18.90
N ASP A 83 8.00 12.88 19.26
CA ASP A 83 7.84 13.37 20.63
C ASP A 83 6.35 13.63 20.93
N PHE A 84 5.62 14.20 19.96
CA PHE A 84 4.17 14.36 20.06
C PHE A 84 3.44 13.02 20.14
N ALA A 85 3.81 12.07 19.27
CA ALA A 85 3.23 10.74 19.26
C ALA A 85 3.50 9.97 20.57
N GLU A 86 4.69 10.13 21.18
CA GLU A 86 5.02 9.52 22.48
C GLU A 86 4.13 10.07 23.58
N VAL A 87 3.96 11.39 23.66
CA VAL A 87 3.07 12.04 24.64
C VAL A 87 1.63 11.55 24.47
N ARG A 88 1.15 11.44 23.23
CA ARG A 88 -0.19 10.92 22.94
C ARG A 88 -0.37 9.48 23.40
N LEU A 89 0.60 8.61 23.11
CA LEU A 89 0.57 7.21 23.54
C LEU A 89 0.58 7.06 25.06
N ILE A 90 1.39 7.84 25.78
CA ILE A 90 1.43 7.84 27.25
C ILE A 90 0.07 8.22 27.85
N ALA A 91 -0.57 9.26 27.29
CA ALA A 91 -1.89 9.70 27.73
C ALA A 91 -2.93 8.57 27.54
N GLU A 92 -3.00 7.99 26.35
CA GLU A 92 -3.98 6.93 26.05
C GLU A 92 -3.76 5.65 26.84
N LEU A 93 -2.51 5.22 27.04
CA LEU A 93 -2.20 4.07 27.91
C LEU A 93 -2.71 4.31 29.34
N SER A 94 -2.60 5.55 29.83
CA SER A 94 -3.07 5.92 31.16
C SER A 94 -4.60 5.88 31.24
N GLU A 95 -5.29 6.41 30.23
CA GLU A 95 -6.76 6.43 30.16
C GLU A 95 -7.38 5.04 29.98
N ARG A 96 -6.74 4.16 29.20
CA ARG A 96 -7.27 2.81 28.89
C ARG A 96 -6.83 1.73 29.87
N ARG A 97 -6.03 2.05 30.89
CA ARG A 97 -5.42 1.08 31.82
C ARG A 97 -6.43 0.12 32.45
N GLU A 98 -7.56 0.63 32.96
CA GLU A 98 -8.58 -0.23 33.58
C GLU A 98 -9.19 -1.20 32.57
N ALA A 99 -9.47 -0.73 31.35
CA ALA A 99 -10.02 -1.56 30.28
C ALA A 99 -9.02 -2.62 29.80
N GLU A 100 -7.73 -2.29 29.72
CA GLU A 100 -6.67 -3.26 29.39
C GLU A 100 -6.54 -4.34 30.47
N MET A 101 -6.56 -3.96 31.75
CA MET A 101 -6.53 -4.90 32.88
C MET A 101 -7.72 -5.84 32.88
N GLN A 102 -8.94 -5.32 32.63
CA GLN A 102 -10.16 -6.13 32.56
C GLN A 102 -10.12 -7.12 31.39
N ARG A 103 -9.56 -6.73 30.24
CA ARG A 103 -9.48 -7.58 29.05
C ARG A 103 -8.25 -8.48 29.00
N GLY A 104 -7.22 -8.20 29.81
CA GLY A 104 -5.95 -8.91 29.81
C GLY A 104 -5.13 -8.73 28.54
N VAL A 105 -5.36 -7.65 27.78
CA VAL A 105 -4.64 -7.35 26.52
C VAL A 105 -4.42 -5.85 26.35
N ASN A 106 -3.32 -5.47 25.71
CA ASN A 106 -3.04 -4.06 25.37
C ASN A 106 -3.99 -3.60 24.25
N LEU A 107 -4.72 -2.52 24.52
CA LEU A 107 -5.68 -1.86 23.66
C LEU A 107 -5.12 -0.60 22.99
N VAL A 108 -3.98 -0.07 23.48
CA VAL A 108 -3.32 1.12 22.96
C VAL A 108 -1.96 0.77 22.35
N GLY A 109 -1.68 1.29 21.16
CA GLY A 109 -0.37 1.21 20.52
C GLY A 109 -0.46 0.88 19.02
N PRO A 110 0.68 0.98 18.30
CA PRO A 110 0.68 0.81 16.85
C PRO A 110 0.24 -0.58 16.37
N HIS A 111 0.31 -1.61 17.20
CA HIS A 111 -0.25 -2.93 16.88
C HIS A 111 -1.78 -2.93 16.71
N ARG A 112 -2.46 -1.85 17.06
CA ARG A 112 -3.91 -1.64 16.92
C ARG A 112 -4.29 -0.65 15.83
N ASP A 113 -3.32 -0.03 15.17
CA ASP A 113 -3.59 0.93 14.09
C ASP A 113 -4.24 0.24 12.89
N ASP A 114 -4.82 1.05 12.01
CA ASP A 114 -5.42 0.61 10.77
C ASP A 114 -5.03 1.54 9.60
N LEU A 115 -5.18 1.05 8.37
CA LEU A 115 -5.04 1.84 7.16
C LEU A 115 -6.41 1.92 6.49
N ALA A 116 -7.02 3.12 6.52
CA ALA A 116 -8.30 3.33 5.89
C ALA A 116 -8.12 3.37 4.37
N LEU A 117 -8.83 2.49 3.67
CA LEU A 117 -8.83 2.44 2.20
C LEU A 117 -10.18 2.95 1.69
N THR A 118 -10.17 4.05 0.95
CA THR A 118 -11.36 4.63 0.33
C THR A 118 -11.24 4.57 -1.19
N LEU A 119 -12.35 4.24 -1.86
CA LEU A 119 -12.48 4.30 -3.30
C LEU A 119 -13.72 5.12 -3.67
N GLY A 120 -13.51 6.28 -4.30
CA GLY A 120 -14.57 7.26 -4.51
C GLY A 120 -15.14 7.76 -3.19
N SER A 121 -16.44 7.58 -3.00
CA SER A 121 -17.15 7.98 -1.78
C SER A 121 -17.48 6.81 -0.84
N LEU A 122 -16.83 5.65 -1.02
CA LEU A 122 -17.11 4.44 -0.25
C LEU A 122 -15.82 3.81 0.30
N PRO A 123 -15.89 3.13 1.46
CA PRO A 123 -14.78 2.29 1.90
C PRO A 123 -14.49 1.22 0.86
N ALA A 124 -13.23 1.04 0.45
CA ALA A 124 -12.88 0.01 -0.53
C ALA A 124 -13.20 -1.39 0.01
N ARG A 125 -12.93 -1.63 1.30
CA ARG A 125 -13.24 -2.90 1.97
C ARG A 125 -14.75 -3.13 2.01
N GLY A 126 -15.20 -4.17 1.32
CA GLY A 126 -16.60 -4.61 1.29
C GLY A 126 -17.48 -3.96 0.22
N TYR A 127 -17.02 -2.88 -0.43
CA TYR A 127 -17.77 -2.20 -1.50
C TYR A 127 -17.08 -2.21 -2.86
N ALA A 128 -15.74 -2.32 -2.91
CA ALA A 128 -15.02 -2.46 -4.17
C ALA A 128 -15.39 -3.81 -4.83
N SER A 129 -15.65 -3.78 -6.12
CA SER A 129 -15.77 -4.99 -6.93
C SER A 129 -14.45 -5.76 -6.95
N HIS A 130 -14.48 -7.00 -7.44
CA HIS A 130 -13.30 -7.85 -7.50
C HIS A 130 -12.16 -7.22 -8.32
N GLY A 131 -12.46 -6.69 -9.50
CA GLY A 131 -11.46 -6.00 -10.33
C GLY A 131 -10.95 -4.69 -9.71
N GLU A 132 -11.82 -3.91 -9.06
CA GLU A 132 -11.41 -2.71 -8.32
C GLU A 132 -10.47 -3.06 -7.16
N SER A 133 -10.76 -4.12 -6.42
CA SER A 133 -9.91 -4.61 -5.33
C SER A 133 -8.52 -4.99 -5.84
N TRP A 134 -8.44 -5.70 -6.97
CA TRP A 134 -7.17 -6.04 -7.62
C TRP A 134 -6.38 -4.83 -8.07
N SER A 135 -7.02 -3.86 -8.74
CA SER A 135 -6.33 -2.63 -9.14
C SER A 135 -5.92 -1.78 -7.95
N TYR A 136 -6.68 -1.78 -6.85
CA TYR A 136 -6.28 -1.10 -5.61
C TYR A 136 -5.05 -1.77 -5.00
N ALA A 137 -5.05 -3.10 -4.89
CA ALA A 137 -3.91 -3.85 -4.37
C ALA A 137 -2.64 -3.63 -5.22
N LEU A 138 -2.77 -3.66 -6.54
CA LEU A 138 -1.67 -3.34 -7.46
C LEU A 138 -1.22 -1.89 -7.31
N ALA A 139 -2.13 -0.93 -7.19
CA ALA A 139 -1.79 0.47 -6.98
C ALA A 139 -1.00 0.69 -5.68
N LEU A 140 -1.33 -0.02 -4.60
CA LEU A 140 -0.55 0.00 -3.35
C LEU A 140 0.88 -0.51 -3.56
N LYS A 141 1.06 -1.61 -4.30
CA LYS A 141 2.40 -2.18 -4.58
C LYS A 141 3.22 -1.30 -5.51
N LEU A 142 2.59 -0.73 -6.54
CA LEU A 142 3.25 0.19 -7.46
C LEU A 142 3.58 1.52 -6.79
N ALA A 143 2.74 2.00 -5.85
CA ALA A 143 3.05 3.18 -5.04
C ALA A 143 4.27 2.93 -4.15
N ALA A 144 4.35 1.75 -3.50
CA ALA A 144 5.54 1.37 -2.75
C ALA A 144 6.77 1.33 -3.65
N TRP A 145 6.68 0.68 -4.80
CA TRP A 145 7.76 0.64 -5.80
C TRP A 145 8.26 2.03 -6.20
N GLU A 146 7.36 2.99 -6.44
CA GLU A 146 7.75 4.37 -6.77
C GLU A 146 8.49 5.05 -5.61
N ILE A 147 8.04 4.88 -4.36
CA ILE A 147 8.74 5.43 -3.20
C ILE A 147 10.13 4.81 -3.05
N LEU A 148 10.25 3.49 -3.22
CA LEU A 148 11.53 2.78 -3.14
C LEU A 148 12.48 3.27 -4.23
N ARG A 149 12.00 3.38 -5.47
CA ARG A 149 12.76 3.86 -6.63
C ARG A 149 13.22 5.31 -6.47
N ALA A 150 12.40 6.16 -5.85
CA ALA A 150 12.74 7.55 -5.60
C ALA A 150 13.80 7.72 -4.49
N ASP A 151 14.08 6.65 -3.72
CA ASP A 151 15.12 6.69 -2.72
C ASP A 151 16.51 6.56 -3.34
N VAL A 152 17.22 7.68 -3.35
CA VAL A 152 18.59 7.81 -3.86
C VAL A 152 19.64 7.64 -2.76
N SER A 153 19.26 7.20 -1.56
CA SER A 153 20.17 6.97 -0.42
C SER A 153 21.25 5.92 -0.73
N GLY A 154 20.95 4.99 -1.63
CA GLY A 154 21.81 3.85 -1.96
C GLY A 154 21.90 2.81 -0.85
N GLU A 155 21.05 2.89 0.20
CA GLU A 155 21.10 1.96 1.34
C GLU A 155 20.73 0.52 0.97
N TRP A 156 19.89 0.34 -0.05
CA TRP A 156 19.34 -0.97 -0.44
C TRP A 156 19.59 -1.41 -1.89
N ALA A 157 20.05 -0.51 -2.76
CA ALA A 157 20.35 -0.81 -4.18
C ALA A 157 21.33 0.24 -4.73
N GLU A 158 22.33 -0.19 -5.51
CA GLU A 158 23.34 0.72 -6.10
C GLU A 158 22.74 1.75 -7.06
N ASP A 159 21.69 1.35 -7.81
CA ASP A 159 20.94 2.21 -8.72
C ASP A 159 19.61 2.72 -8.12
N GLY A 160 19.31 2.33 -6.87
CA GLY A 160 18.09 2.71 -6.16
C GLY A 160 16.82 2.00 -6.64
N GLU A 161 16.88 1.13 -7.66
CA GLU A 161 15.66 0.57 -8.27
C GLU A 161 15.38 -0.88 -7.86
N PRO A 162 14.27 -1.17 -7.18
CA PRO A 162 13.91 -2.54 -6.81
C PRO A 162 13.43 -3.36 -8.02
N ILE A 163 13.78 -4.65 -8.01
CA ILE A 163 13.25 -5.64 -8.95
C ILE A 163 11.75 -5.84 -8.69
N LEU A 164 10.92 -5.73 -9.74
CA LEU A 164 9.50 -6.05 -9.65
C LEU A 164 9.25 -7.54 -9.87
N ILE A 165 8.43 -8.13 -9.00
CA ILE A 165 7.98 -9.52 -9.14
C ILE A 165 6.45 -9.51 -9.21
N LEU A 166 5.92 -10.01 -10.31
CA LEU A 166 4.50 -10.15 -10.58
C LEU A 166 4.14 -11.62 -10.59
N ASP A 167 3.55 -12.09 -9.48
CA ASP A 167 3.18 -13.50 -9.33
C ASP A 167 1.71 -13.72 -9.73
N ASP A 168 1.50 -14.27 -10.93
CA ASP A 168 0.19 -14.63 -11.49
C ASP A 168 -0.87 -13.50 -11.44
N VAL A 169 -0.44 -12.25 -11.51
CA VAL A 169 -1.35 -11.10 -11.39
C VAL A 169 -2.15 -10.82 -12.67
N PHE A 170 -1.70 -11.34 -13.82
CA PHE A 170 -2.34 -11.05 -15.11
C PHE A 170 -3.64 -11.82 -15.29
N SER A 171 -3.73 -13.06 -14.80
CA SER A 171 -4.92 -13.91 -14.91
C SER A 171 -6.16 -13.25 -14.24
N GLU A 172 -5.93 -12.46 -13.19
CA GLU A 172 -6.93 -11.78 -12.36
C GLU A 172 -7.45 -10.45 -12.94
N LEU A 173 -6.85 -9.97 -14.03
CA LEU A 173 -7.15 -8.70 -14.67
C LEU A 173 -7.91 -8.88 -15.98
N ASP A 174 -8.82 -7.95 -16.29
CA ASP A 174 -9.40 -7.83 -17.63
C ASP A 174 -8.35 -7.35 -18.65
N ALA A 175 -8.62 -7.59 -19.94
CA ALA A 175 -7.68 -7.28 -21.03
C ALA A 175 -7.19 -5.82 -21.00
N GLY A 176 -8.06 -4.86 -20.70
CA GLY A 176 -7.68 -3.45 -20.64
C GLY A 176 -6.73 -3.17 -19.47
N ARG A 177 -6.97 -3.78 -18.31
CA ARG A 177 -6.08 -3.65 -17.14
C ARG A 177 -4.74 -4.34 -17.36
N ARG A 178 -4.69 -5.50 -18.04
CA ARG A 178 -3.44 -6.18 -18.40
C ARG A 178 -2.52 -5.30 -19.24
N GLU A 179 -3.07 -4.68 -20.28
CA GLU A 179 -2.31 -3.76 -21.14
C GLU A 179 -1.77 -2.55 -20.36
N ARG A 180 -2.58 -1.97 -19.47
CA ARG A 180 -2.15 -0.82 -18.65
C ARG A 180 -1.08 -1.22 -17.63
N LEU A 181 -1.23 -2.39 -16.98
CA LEU A 181 -0.21 -2.92 -16.09
C LEU A 181 1.11 -3.13 -16.85
N ALA A 182 1.07 -3.74 -18.04
CA ALA A 182 2.26 -3.90 -18.89
C ALA A 182 2.93 -2.57 -19.24
N GLY A 183 2.13 -1.56 -19.59
CA GLY A 183 2.64 -0.20 -19.85
C GLY A 183 3.30 0.44 -18.63
N ILE A 184 2.83 0.15 -17.42
CA ILE A 184 3.45 0.62 -16.18
C ILE A 184 4.76 -0.11 -15.90
N VAL A 185 4.74 -1.45 -15.90
CA VAL A 185 5.88 -2.25 -15.44
C VAL A 185 7.02 -2.32 -16.47
N SER A 186 6.74 -2.03 -17.75
CA SER A 186 7.80 -1.84 -18.76
C SER A 186 8.72 -0.64 -18.48
N ARG A 187 8.33 0.26 -17.55
CA ARG A 187 9.19 1.35 -17.07
C ARG A 187 10.20 0.88 -16.02
N ALA A 188 10.09 -0.35 -15.52
CA ALA A 188 11.00 -0.89 -14.52
C ALA A 188 12.31 -1.36 -15.16
N GLY A 189 13.41 -1.20 -14.43
CA GLY A 189 14.72 -1.73 -14.84
C GLY A 189 14.69 -3.25 -15.02
N GLN A 190 14.04 -3.98 -14.10
CA GLN A 190 13.86 -5.43 -14.20
C GLN A 190 12.51 -5.89 -13.63
N VAL A 191 11.86 -6.81 -14.36
CA VAL A 191 10.59 -7.43 -13.95
C VAL A 191 10.66 -8.95 -14.13
N PHE A 192 10.24 -9.70 -13.12
CA PHE A 192 9.89 -11.11 -13.23
C PHE A 192 8.38 -11.26 -13.24
N VAL A 193 7.86 -12.07 -14.16
CA VAL A 193 6.44 -12.36 -14.28
C VAL A 193 6.23 -13.87 -14.32
N THR A 194 5.33 -14.37 -13.48
CA THR A 194 4.81 -15.74 -13.58
C THR A 194 3.41 -15.69 -14.17
N VAL A 195 3.11 -16.66 -15.04
CA VAL A 195 1.77 -16.89 -15.58
C VAL A 195 1.58 -18.39 -15.79
N ALA A 196 0.35 -18.87 -15.59
CA ALA A 196 0.00 -20.24 -15.92
C ALA A 196 -0.18 -20.40 -17.44
N VAL A 197 -0.75 -19.40 -18.13
CA VAL A 197 -1.05 -19.47 -19.56
C VAL A 197 -0.41 -18.29 -20.29
N GLY A 198 0.41 -18.58 -21.30
CA GLY A 198 1.15 -17.55 -22.03
C GLY A 198 0.28 -16.49 -22.73
N SER A 199 -0.99 -16.80 -23.04
CA SER A 199 -1.95 -15.85 -23.61
C SER A 199 -2.48 -14.80 -22.62
N GLU A 200 -2.20 -14.95 -21.33
CA GLU A 200 -2.55 -13.96 -20.31
C GLU A 200 -1.56 -12.80 -20.29
N LEU A 201 -0.36 -13.00 -20.85
CA LEU A 201 0.61 -11.94 -21.03
C LEU A 201 0.19 -11.04 -22.20
N PRO A 202 0.06 -9.72 -21.98
CA PRO A 202 -0.16 -8.77 -23.06
C PRO A 202 1.04 -8.73 -24.01
N GLU A 203 0.77 -8.46 -25.29
CA GLU A 203 1.80 -8.46 -26.34
C GLU A 203 2.91 -7.43 -26.10
N GLY A 204 2.61 -6.35 -25.36
CA GLY A 204 3.58 -5.32 -25.00
C GLY A 204 4.70 -5.80 -24.07
N LEU A 205 4.54 -6.94 -23.39
CA LEU A 205 5.57 -7.50 -22.51
C LEU A 205 6.48 -8.47 -23.25
N ASN A 206 7.60 -7.91 -23.74
CA ASN A 206 8.67 -8.66 -24.38
C ASN A 206 9.78 -8.97 -23.37
N GLY A 207 10.27 -10.20 -23.38
CA GLY A 207 11.30 -10.65 -22.46
C GLY A 207 11.65 -12.13 -22.64
N GLN A 208 12.69 -12.57 -21.94
CA GLN A 208 13.10 -13.97 -21.96
C GLN A 208 12.03 -14.85 -21.31
N ARG A 209 11.49 -15.81 -22.06
CA ARG A 209 10.46 -16.74 -21.58
C ARG A 209 11.09 -18.04 -21.09
N LEU A 210 10.82 -18.36 -19.83
CA LEU A 210 11.30 -19.56 -19.17
C LEU A 210 10.10 -20.46 -18.89
N HIS A 211 10.16 -21.70 -19.38
CA HIS A 211 9.18 -22.73 -19.07
C HIS A 211 9.62 -23.46 -17.79
N VAL A 212 8.72 -23.56 -16.82
CA VAL A 212 8.97 -24.22 -15.54
C VAL A 212 8.06 -25.43 -15.42
N ALA A 213 8.65 -26.62 -15.30
CA ALA A 213 7.92 -27.87 -15.08
C ALA A 213 8.78 -28.85 -14.25
N ASP A 214 8.13 -29.62 -13.36
CA ASP A 214 8.79 -30.61 -12.49
C ASP A 214 10.00 -30.06 -11.70
N GLY A 215 9.90 -28.80 -11.24
CA GLY A 215 10.97 -28.12 -10.52
C GLY A 215 12.20 -27.77 -11.37
N LYS A 216 12.10 -27.85 -12.70
CA LYS A 216 13.16 -27.50 -13.66
C LYS A 216 12.73 -26.32 -14.52
N MET A 217 13.71 -25.52 -14.92
CA MET A 217 13.53 -24.35 -15.76
C MET A 217 14.27 -24.54 -17.09
N SER A 218 13.58 -24.29 -18.20
CA SER A 218 14.13 -24.38 -19.56
C SER A 218 13.77 -23.15 -20.38
N LEU A 219 14.67 -22.71 -21.26
CA LEU A 219 14.38 -21.63 -22.19
C LEU A 219 13.32 -22.06 -23.20
N ARG A 220 12.26 -21.26 -23.35
CA ARG A 220 11.30 -21.45 -24.45
C ARG A 220 11.91 -20.81 -25.70
N VAL A 221 12.32 -21.63 -26.66
CA VAL A 221 12.75 -21.16 -27.98
C VAL A 221 11.49 -20.82 -28.78
N GLU A 222 11.32 -19.57 -29.19
CA GLU A 222 10.22 -19.16 -30.06
C GLU A 222 10.32 -19.91 -31.39
N GLY A 223 9.30 -20.72 -31.71
CA GLY A 223 9.25 -21.49 -32.97
C GLY A 223 8.69 -22.92 -32.89
N VAL A 224 8.41 -23.47 -31.70
CA VAL A 224 7.70 -24.76 -31.59
C VAL A 224 6.26 -24.46 -31.19
N ALA A 225 5.35 -24.54 -32.17
CA ALA A 225 3.92 -24.58 -31.92
C ALA A 225 3.62 -25.78 -31.00
N ASP A 226 2.81 -25.53 -29.97
CA ASP A 226 2.31 -26.58 -29.09
C ASP A 226 1.54 -27.60 -29.96
N ALA A 227 2.03 -28.84 -29.98
CA ALA A 227 1.39 -29.99 -30.63
C ALA A 227 0.66 -30.83 -29.57
#